data_AF-A0A4R3KML4-F1
#
_entry.id   AF-A0A4R3KML4-F1
#
_cell.length_a   1.000
_cell.length_b   1.000
_cell.length_c   1.000
_cell.angle_alpha   90.00
_cell.angle_beta   90.00
_cell.angle_gamma   90.00
#
_symmetry.space_group_name_H-M   'P 1'
#
loop_
_entity.id
_entity.type
_entity.pdbx_description
1 polymer ?
#
loop_
_entity_poly.entity_id
_entity_poly.type
_entity_poly.pdbx_seq_one_letter_code
_entity_poly.pdbx_strand_id
1 'polypeptide(L)'
;MNRFIKLQNRLVEAQIELSKIIEEMEKANLFLEDINLNLGHEVIRGVLKIIIPEYPPKISLYYRNELVNGSLNSIAYQKTRNRWYSIIHKALEGYEGERIDPTIVYMVFYVPRICDTDNFIGKLIVDGLMYAGVIGKDDNLEHVPVVIQEARIDKENPRTEIFVVQYENQIEKTLIPFLEEE
;
A
#
# COMPACT_ATOMS: atom_id res chain seq x y z
N MET A 1 34.19 0.66 -1.91
CA MET A 1 33.90 1.99 -2.50
C MET A 1 33.28 1.89 -3.91
N ASN A 2 33.81 1.07 -4.82
CA ASN A 2 33.40 1.01 -6.23
C ASN A 2 31.94 0.52 -6.49
N ARG A 3 31.41 -0.41 -5.66
CA ARG A 3 30.04 -0.95 -5.82
C ARG A 3 28.94 0.06 -5.51
N PHE A 4 29.16 0.95 -4.53
CA PHE A 4 28.20 1.97 -4.12
C PHE A 4 28.03 3.02 -5.22
N ILE A 5 29.14 3.55 -5.74
CA ILE A 5 29.15 4.52 -6.85
C ILE A 5 28.49 3.92 -8.10
N LYS A 6 28.78 2.65 -8.41
CA LYS A 6 28.14 1.95 -9.53
C LYS A 6 26.63 1.80 -9.35
N LEU A 7 26.14 1.54 -8.14
CA LEU A 7 24.71 1.49 -7.85
C LEU A 7 24.06 2.88 -7.91
N GLN A 8 24.73 3.92 -7.42
CA GLN A 8 24.26 5.30 -7.54
C GLN A 8 24.13 5.71 -9.01
N ASN A 9 25.14 5.44 -9.84
CA ASN A 9 25.08 5.77 -11.26
C ASN A 9 23.93 5.03 -11.96
N ARG A 10 23.74 3.73 -11.68
CA ARG A 10 22.60 2.97 -12.21
C ARG A 10 21.24 3.50 -11.76
N LEU A 11 21.14 3.96 -10.51
CA LEU A 11 19.92 4.58 -10.02
C LEU A 11 19.65 5.90 -10.74
N VAL A 12 20.67 6.73 -10.94
CA VAL A 12 20.56 8.00 -11.66
C VAL A 12 20.18 7.76 -13.12
N GLU A 13 20.81 6.80 -13.78
CA GLU A 13 20.45 6.38 -15.15
C GLU A 13 18.98 5.92 -15.22
N ALA A 14 18.55 5.07 -14.29
CA ALA A 14 17.16 4.62 -14.20
C ALA A 14 16.19 5.79 -13.93
N GLN A 15 16.58 6.77 -13.10
CA GLN A 15 15.78 7.96 -12.85
C GLN A 15 15.65 8.84 -14.09
N ILE A 16 16.74 9.03 -14.85
CA ILE A 16 16.73 9.78 -16.12
C ILE A 16 15.85 9.07 -17.14
N GLU A 17 15.95 7.74 -17.23
CA GLU A 17 15.13 6.92 -18.12
C GLU A 17 13.66 7.01 -17.75
N LEU A 18 13.32 6.87 -16.46
CA LEU A 18 11.97 7.07 -15.94
C LEU A 18 11.45 8.48 -16.27
N SER A 19 12.22 9.54 -16.04
CA SER A 19 11.79 10.90 -16.38
C SER A 19 11.49 11.08 -17.86
N LYS A 20 12.29 10.49 -18.75
CA LYS A 20 12.04 10.54 -20.20
C LYS A 20 10.76 9.79 -20.58
N ILE A 21 10.57 8.59 -20.03
CA ILE A 21 9.35 7.81 -20.23
C ILE A 21 8.14 8.61 -19.74
N ILE A 22 8.26 9.28 -18.59
CA ILE A 22 7.20 10.13 -18.05
C ILE A 22 6.87 11.27 -19.00
N GLU A 23 7.87 12.03 -19.46
CA GLU A 23 7.67 13.13 -20.41
C GLU A 23 7.09 12.67 -21.76
N GLU A 24 7.49 11.49 -22.25
CA GLU A 24 6.97 10.89 -23.47
C GLU A 24 5.49 10.49 -23.32
N MET A 25 5.16 9.82 -22.21
CA MET A 25 3.79 9.43 -21.89
C MET A 25 2.89 10.65 -21.59
N GLU A 26 3.40 11.72 -20.99
CA GLU A 26 2.68 13.00 -20.79
C GLU A 26 2.38 13.68 -22.14
N LYS A 27 3.37 13.74 -23.06
CA LYS A 27 3.18 14.29 -24.41
C LYS A 27 2.17 13.51 -25.24
N ALA A 28 2.05 12.20 -24.99
CA ALA A 28 1.11 11.34 -25.68
C ALA A 28 -0.30 11.35 -25.07
N ASN A 29 -0.57 12.12 -24.00
CA ASN A 29 -1.77 12.01 -23.16
C ASN A 29 -2.00 10.60 -22.56
N LEU A 30 -1.04 9.68 -22.70
CA LEU A 30 -1.09 8.31 -22.16
C LEU A 30 -0.99 8.30 -20.63
N PHE A 31 -0.39 9.32 -20.01
CA PHE A 31 -0.16 9.39 -18.56
C PHE A 31 -1.45 9.32 -17.72
N LEU A 32 -2.54 9.87 -18.23
CA LEU A 32 -3.84 9.81 -17.56
C LEU A 32 -4.55 8.50 -17.84
N GLU A 33 -4.46 7.94 -19.04
CA GLU A 33 -5.17 6.70 -19.41
C GLU A 33 -4.50 5.45 -18.83
N ASP A 34 -3.17 5.29 -18.90
CA ASP A 34 -2.48 4.07 -18.46
C ASP A 34 -2.31 3.96 -16.94
N ILE A 35 -2.10 5.08 -16.23
CA ILE A 35 -2.12 5.06 -14.76
C ILE A 35 -3.56 4.78 -14.28
N ASN A 36 -4.59 5.34 -14.92
CA ASN A 36 -5.98 5.03 -14.59
C ASN A 36 -6.41 3.62 -14.97
N LEU A 37 -5.76 2.97 -15.95
CA LEU A 37 -6.14 1.62 -16.39
C LEU A 37 -5.95 0.55 -15.29
N ASN A 38 -5.03 0.76 -14.35
CA ASN A 38 -4.77 -0.17 -13.23
C ASN A 38 -4.80 0.47 -11.84
N LEU A 39 -4.86 1.81 -11.73
CA LEU A 39 -5.12 2.51 -10.47
C LEU A 39 -6.61 2.77 -10.37
N GLY A 40 -7.24 2.27 -9.31
CA GLY A 40 -8.66 2.52 -9.11
C GLY A 40 -9.25 1.66 -8.02
N HIS A 41 -10.57 1.64 -8.00
CA HIS A 41 -11.31 0.80 -7.07
C HIS A 41 -12.50 0.15 -7.77
N GLU A 42 -12.94 -0.97 -7.23
CA GLU A 42 -14.17 -1.65 -7.61
C GLU A 42 -14.85 -2.19 -6.34
N VAL A 43 -16.19 -2.16 -6.32
CA VAL A 43 -16.97 -2.78 -5.25
C VAL A 43 -17.56 -4.07 -5.78
N ILE A 44 -17.11 -5.20 -5.25
CA ILE A 44 -17.56 -6.53 -5.66
C ILE A 44 -18.23 -7.19 -4.46
N ARG A 45 -19.54 -7.43 -4.54
CA ARG A 45 -20.31 -8.14 -3.50
C ARG A 45 -20.12 -7.55 -2.09
N GLY A 46 -20.07 -6.22 -1.99
CA GLY A 46 -19.87 -5.52 -0.72
C GLY A 46 -18.42 -5.44 -0.24
N VAL A 47 -17.46 -5.97 -1.01
CA VAL A 47 -16.02 -5.80 -0.76
C VAL A 47 -15.49 -4.68 -1.62
N LEU A 48 -14.88 -3.68 -1.00
CA LEU A 48 -14.14 -2.64 -1.71
C LEU A 48 -12.74 -3.15 -2.01
N LYS A 49 -12.41 -3.26 -3.29
CA LYS A 49 -11.08 -3.59 -3.77
C LYS A 49 -10.43 -2.35 -4.36
N ILE A 50 -9.21 -2.08 -3.97
CA ILE A 50 -8.39 -0.97 -4.44
C ILE A 50 -7.13 -1.55 -5.08
N ILE A 51 -6.75 -1.05 -6.25
CA ILE A 51 -5.54 -1.48 -6.95
C ILE A 51 -4.61 -0.29 -7.07
N ILE A 52 -3.36 -0.50 -6.67
CA ILE A 52 -2.28 0.49 -6.73
C ILE A 52 -1.13 -0.12 -7.55
N PRO A 53 -0.65 0.53 -8.62
CA PRO A 53 0.40 -0.01 -9.50
C PRO A 53 1.82 0.13 -8.89
N GLU A 54 1.93 0.04 -7.56
CA GLU A 54 3.19 -0.03 -6.82
C GLU A 54 3.00 -0.88 -5.55
N TYR A 55 4.09 -1.47 -5.04
CA TYR A 55 4.11 -2.15 -3.75
C TYR A 55 4.81 -1.28 -2.68
N PRO A 56 4.42 -1.37 -1.40
CA PRO A 56 4.95 -0.52 -0.35
C PRO A 56 6.48 -0.63 -0.21
N PRO A 57 7.15 0.42 0.27
CA PRO A 57 8.57 0.34 0.56
C PRO A 57 8.83 -0.57 1.76
N LYS A 58 10.06 -1.08 1.85
CA LYS A 58 10.51 -1.82 3.01
C LYS A 58 10.91 -0.90 4.15
N ILE A 59 10.65 -1.32 5.39
CA ILE A 59 11.06 -0.60 6.61
C ILE A 59 12.57 -0.30 6.62
N SER A 60 13.36 -1.20 6.04
CA SER A 60 14.82 -1.07 6.01
C SER A 60 15.36 0.11 5.22
N LEU A 61 14.56 0.70 4.33
CA LEU A 61 14.92 1.92 3.61
C LEU A 61 15.04 3.13 4.54
N TYR A 62 14.47 3.06 5.75
CA TYR A 62 14.38 4.21 6.65
C TYR A 62 15.21 4.07 7.93
N TYR A 63 15.87 2.93 8.20
CA TYR A 63 16.70 2.72 9.41
C TYR A 63 17.88 3.70 9.57
N ARG A 64 18.25 4.47 8.54
CA ARG A 64 19.33 5.47 8.62
C ARG A 64 18.90 6.84 9.16
N ASN A 65 17.68 6.97 9.67
CA ASN A 65 17.15 8.23 10.18
C ASN A 65 16.97 8.13 11.70
N GLU A 66 17.40 9.18 12.40
CA GLU A 66 17.32 9.27 13.86
C GLU A 66 15.87 9.14 14.33
N LEU A 67 15.65 8.20 15.25
CA LEU A 67 14.41 8.13 16.02
C LEU A 67 14.45 9.28 17.05
N VAL A 68 13.64 10.30 16.85
CA VAL A 68 13.45 11.36 17.85
C VAL A 68 12.06 11.15 18.45
N ASN A 69 12.01 10.87 19.76
CA ASN A 69 10.76 10.66 20.52
C ASN A 69 9.83 9.58 19.94
N GLY A 70 10.36 8.42 19.58
CA GLY A 70 9.57 7.31 19.02
C GLY A 70 9.01 7.56 17.62
N SER A 71 9.28 8.73 17.03
CA SER A 71 8.89 9.11 15.68
C SER A 71 10.09 9.13 14.76
N LEU A 72 9.96 8.48 13.61
CA LEU A 72 10.99 8.46 12.59
C LEU A 72 10.99 9.81 11.85
N ASN A 73 11.86 10.74 12.24
CA ASN A 73 11.91 12.07 11.65
C ASN A 73 12.72 12.08 10.35
N SER A 74 12.31 11.25 9.40
CA SER A 74 12.91 11.20 8.07
C SER A 74 12.06 11.97 7.07
N ILE A 75 12.63 13.00 6.46
CA ILE A 75 12.04 13.67 5.29
C ILE A 75 11.66 12.63 4.22
N ALA A 76 12.45 11.56 4.07
CA ALA A 76 12.16 10.48 3.11
C ALA A 76 10.91 9.68 3.50
N TYR A 77 10.74 9.36 4.79
CA TYR A 77 9.53 8.69 5.28
C TYR A 77 8.29 9.55 5.11
N GLN A 78 8.35 10.84 5.48
CA GLN A 78 7.23 11.76 5.31
C GLN A 78 6.82 11.91 3.84
N LYS A 79 7.78 12.05 2.93
CA LYS A 79 7.52 12.07 1.48
C LYS A 79 6.86 10.79 0.99
N THR A 80 7.36 9.65 1.46
CA THR A 80 6.79 8.33 1.11
C THR A 80 5.36 8.21 1.61
N ARG A 81 5.11 8.51 2.89
CA ARG A 81 3.78 8.47 3.48
C ARG A 81 2.80 9.35 2.71
N ASN A 82 3.19 10.60 2.46
CA ASN A 82 2.33 11.55 1.74
C ASN A 82 2.05 11.09 0.30
N ARG A 83 3.02 10.45 -0.38
CA ARG A 83 2.82 9.82 -1.69
C ARG A 83 1.77 8.72 -1.61
N TRP A 84 1.91 7.80 -0.66
CA TRP A 84 0.97 6.69 -0.49
C TRP A 84 -0.45 7.18 -0.18
N TYR A 85 -0.60 8.18 0.68
CA TYR A 85 -1.90 8.79 0.97
C TYR A 85 -2.51 9.40 -0.29
N SER A 86 -1.71 10.14 -1.07
CA SER A 86 -2.18 10.76 -2.31
C SER A 86 -2.59 9.71 -3.35
N ILE A 87 -1.85 8.61 -3.49
CA ILE A 87 -2.18 7.54 -4.45
C ILE A 87 -3.43 6.79 -4.04
N ILE A 88 -3.59 6.47 -2.75
CA ILE A 88 -4.81 5.85 -2.21
C ILE A 88 -6.02 6.74 -2.46
N HIS A 89 -5.92 8.03 -2.13
CA HIS A 89 -7.00 8.99 -2.37
C HIS A 89 -7.36 9.09 -3.85
N LYS A 90 -6.36 9.04 -4.75
CA LYS A 90 -6.60 9.04 -6.19
C LYS A 90 -7.26 7.75 -6.67
N ALA A 91 -6.84 6.59 -6.15
CA ALA A 91 -7.48 5.30 -6.47
C ALA A 91 -8.96 5.25 -6.07
N LEU A 92 -9.32 6.02 -5.05
CA LEU A 92 -10.68 6.14 -4.51
C LEU A 92 -11.47 7.31 -5.10
N GLU A 93 -10.94 8.01 -6.11
CA GLU A 93 -11.68 9.07 -6.78
C GLU A 93 -12.98 8.51 -7.39
N GLY A 94 -14.12 9.11 -7.05
CA GLY A 94 -15.44 8.63 -7.45
C GLY A 94 -16.05 7.54 -6.55
N TYR A 95 -15.37 7.12 -5.48
CA TYR A 95 -15.97 6.22 -4.49
C TYR A 95 -17.01 6.99 -3.65
N GLU A 96 -18.28 6.57 -3.72
CA GLU A 96 -19.40 7.17 -2.97
C GLU A 96 -19.91 6.28 -1.82
N GLY A 97 -19.22 5.18 -1.52
CA GLY A 97 -19.65 4.27 -0.45
C GLY A 97 -19.42 4.85 0.95
N GLU A 98 -20.19 4.35 1.92
CA GLU A 98 -19.99 4.69 3.33
C GLU A 98 -18.67 4.10 3.87
N ARG A 99 -18.28 4.56 5.07
CA ARG A 99 -17.17 3.97 5.81
C ARG A 99 -17.50 2.51 6.16
N ILE A 100 -16.54 1.63 5.92
CA ILE A 100 -16.58 0.23 6.33
C ILE A 100 -15.96 0.18 7.72
N ASP A 101 -16.77 -0.05 8.75
CA ASP A 101 -16.35 0.04 10.15
C ASP A 101 -17.24 -0.85 11.03
N PRO A 102 -16.67 -1.79 11.81
CA PRO A 102 -15.27 -2.23 11.83
C PRO A 102 -14.84 -2.93 10.53
N THR A 103 -13.54 -2.96 10.26
CA THR A 103 -12.97 -3.45 8.99
C THR A 103 -11.87 -4.50 9.16
N ILE A 104 -11.83 -5.44 8.22
CA ILE A 104 -10.64 -6.23 7.89
C ILE A 104 -9.94 -5.58 6.70
N VAL A 105 -8.64 -5.27 6.85
CA VAL A 105 -7.80 -4.82 5.72
C VAL A 105 -6.93 -5.98 5.27
N TYR A 106 -7.17 -6.50 4.07
CA TYR A 106 -6.35 -7.54 3.46
C TYR A 106 -5.53 -6.96 2.30
N MET A 107 -4.21 -7.05 2.42
CA MET A 107 -3.27 -6.48 1.46
C MET A 107 -2.48 -7.60 0.77
N VAL A 108 -2.46 -7.58 -0.55
CA VAL A 108 -1.68 -8.49 -1.38
C VAL A 108 -0.63 -7.69 -2.14
N PHE A 109 0.64 -7.90 -1.79
CA PHE A 109 1.78 -7.27 -2.44
C PHE A 109 2.30 -8.19 -3.56
N TYR A 110 2.03 -7.81 -4.80
CA TYR A 110 2.61 -8.46 -5.97
C TYR A 110 4.00 -7.89 -6.20
N VAL A 111 5.02 -8.71 -5.97
CA VAL A 111 6.43 -8.32 -5.91
C VAL A 111 7.25 -9.08 -6.96
N PRO A 112 8.32 -8.48 -7.49
CA PRO A 112 9.12 -9.13 -8.53
C PRO A 112 10.02 -10.27 -8.00
N ARG A 113 10.18 -10.37 -6.67
CA ARG A 113 11.12 -11.31 -6.02
C ARG A 113 10.59 -11.74 -4.66
N ILE A 114 11.04 -12.91 -4.19
CA ILE A 114 10.79 -13.40 -2.84
C ILE A 114 11.22 -12.36 -1.81
N CYS A 115 10.36 -12.14 -0.84
CA CYS A 115 10.59 -11.25 0.29
C CYS A 115 9.72 -11.65 1.47
N ASP A 116 10.13 -11.23 2.66
CA ASP A 116 9.28 -11.31 3.84
C ASP A 116 8.27 -10.15 3.79
N THR A 117 6.99 -10.47 3.92
CA THR A 117 5.88 -9.53 3.76
C THR A 117 5.85 -8.48 4.89
N ASP A 118 6.22 -8.89 6.09
CA ASP A 118 6.32 -8.05 7.30
C ASP A 118 7.38 -6.94 7.19
N ASN A 119 8.33 -7.07 6.27
CA ASN A 119 9.30 -6.01 5.98
C ASN A 119 8.67 -4.80 5.28
N PHE A 120 7.46 -4.92 4.73
CA PHE A 120 6.77 -3.82 4.07
C PHE A 120 6.00 -2.95 5.07
N ILE A 121 5.96 -1.64 4.81
CA ILE A 121 5.27 -0.70 5.70
C ILE A 121 3.77 -0.66 5.37
N GLY A 122 3.04 -1.73 5.72
CA GLY A 122 1.59 -1.82 5.52
C GLY A 122 0.80 -0.74 6.27
N LYS A 123 1.35 -0.18 7.36
CA LYS A 123 0.72 0.92 8.12
C LYS A 123 0.41 2.14 7.26
N LEU A 124 1.23 2.45 6.25
CA LEU A 124 0.97 3.57 5.34
C LEU A 124 -0.35 3.40 4.57
N ILE A 125 -0.71 2.15 4.27
CA ILE A 125 -1.95 1.83 3.57
C ILE A 125 -3.13 1.99 4.51
N VAL A 126 -3.07 1.41 5.71
CA VAL A 126 -4.14 1.51 6.72
C VAL A 126 -4.42 2.98 7.07
N ASP A 127 -3.38 3.75 7.40
CA ASP A 127 -3.53 5.17 7.70
C ASP A 127 -4.10 5.93 6.49
N GLY A 128 -3.65 5.60 5.28
CA GLY A 128 -4.14 6.20 4.04
C GLY A 128 -5.64 5.95 3.80
N LEU A 129 -6.13 4.74 4.07
CA LEU A 129 -7.56 4.39 4.00
C LEU A 129 -8.38 5.16 5.04
N MET A 130 -7.85 5.31 6.26
CA MET A 130 -8.48 6.09 7.33
C MET A 130 -8.63 7.56 6.91
N TYR A 131 -7.56 8.17 6.41
CA TYR A 131 -7.55 9.56 5.94
C TYR A 131 -8.41 9.77 4.69
N ALA A 132 -8.49 8.79 3.79
CA ALA A 132 -9.40 8.81 2.66
C ALA A 132 -10.88 8.62 3.06
N GLY A 133 -11.13 8.25 4.32
CA GLY A 133 -12.47 8.09 4.85
C GLY A 133 -13.18 6.81 4.42
N VAL A 134 -12.41 5.76 4.11
CA VAL A 134 -12.94 4.44 3.71
C VAL A 134 -13.19 3.54 4.91
N ILE A 135 -12.33 3.61 5.92
CA ILE A 135 -12.43 2.79 7.15
C ILE A 135 -12.88 3.67 8.34
N GLY A 136 -12.84 3.14 9.56
CA GLY A 136 -13.16 3.87 10.78
C GLY A 136 -12.37 5.18 10.96
N LYS A 137 -12.78 5.99 11.95
CA LYS A 137 -12.17 7.32 12.20
C LYS A 137 -10.78 7.24 12.84
N ASP A 138 -10.39 6.05 13.28
CA ASP A 138 -9.11 5.73 13.91
C ASP A 138 -8.68 4.34 13.40
N ASP A 139 -7.39 4.00 13.52
CA ASP A 139 -6.83 2.71 13.08
C ASP A 139 -6.67 1.71 14.24
N ASN A 140 -7.35 1.98 15.35
CA ASN A 140 -7.29 1.20 16.57
C ASN A 140 -8.06 -0.15 16.45
N LEU A 141 -7.95 -0.98 17.49
CA LEU A 141 -8.56 -2.31 17.54
C LEU A 141 -10.09 -2.32 17.39
N GLU A 142 -10.77 -1.21 17.70
CA GLU A 142 -12.23 -1.12 17.59
C GLU A 142 -12.66 -0.98 16.13
N HIS A 143 -11.83 -0.32 15.31
CA HIS A 143 -12.14 0.00 13.92
C HIS A 143 -11.44 -0.92 12.91
N VAL A 144 -10.21 -1.35 13.22
CA VAL A 144 -9.39 -2.22 12.36
C VAL A 144 -8.87 -3.39 13.20
N PRO A 145 -9.75 -4.32 13.62
CA PRO A 145 -9.36 -5.47 14.43
C PRO A 145 -8.38 -6.41 13.72
N VAL A 146 -8.37 -6.41 12.38
CA VAL A 146 -7.60 -7.37 11.59
C VAL A 146 -6.92 -6.70 10.40
N VAL A 147 -5.61 -6.92 10.30
CA VAL A 147 -4.81 -6.59 9.11
C VAL A 147 -4.10 -7.84 8.64
N ILE A 148 -4.32 -8.22 7.37
CA ILE A 148 -3.71 -9.38 6.74
C ILE A 148 -2.74 -8.89 5.67
N GLN A 149 -1.52 -9.41 5.66
CA GLN A 149 -0.53 -9.11 4.65
C GLN A 149 -0.09 -10.39 3.95
N GLU A 150 -0.16 -10.38 2.62
CA GLU A 150 0.32 -11.45 1.77
C GLU A 150 1.27 -10.90 0.71
N ALA A 151 2.27 -11.68 0.31
CA ALA A 151 3.10 -11.37 -0.85
C ALA A 151 2.95 -12.47 -1.91
N ARG A 152 2.81 -12.05 -3.17
CA ARG A 152 2.78 -12.93 -4.35
C ARG A 152 3.88 -12.53 -5.32
N ILE A 153 4.45 -13.48 -6.03
CA ILE A 153 5.46 -13.18 -7.04
C ILE A 153 4.77 -12.82 -8.35
N ASP A 154 5.00 -11.61 -8.83
CA ASP A 154 4.62 -11.14 -10.16
C ASP A 154 5.73 -10.22 -10.68
N LYS A 155 6.48 -10.71 -11.67
CA LYS A 155 7.62 -9.97 -12.24
C LYS A 155 7.19 -8.97 -13.30
N GLU A 156 6.08 -9.24 -13.96
CA GLU A 156 5.62 -8.48 -15.11
C GLU A 156 4.71 -7.33 -14.67
N ASN A 157 3.91 -7.53 -13.61
CA ASN A 157 2.98 -6.53 -13.11
C ASN A 157 3.00 -6.38 -11.57
N PRO A 158 4.07 -5.79 -10.99
CA PRO A 158 4.13 -5.52 -9.55
C PRO A 158 3.10 -4.47 -9.13
N ARG A 159 2.35 -4.75 -8.07
CA ARG A 159 1.23 -3.91 -7.61
C ARG A 159 0.83 -4.25 -6.18
N THR A 160 -0.05 -3.43 -5.60
CA THR A 160 -0.76 -3.73 -4.35
C THR A 160 -2.23 -3.86 -4.66
N GLU A 161 -2.82 -4.97 -4.26
CA GLU A 161 -4.27 -5.11 -4.18
C GLU A 161 -4.68 -5.02 -2.70
N ILE A 162 -5.66 -4.16 -2.41
CA ILE A 162 -6.15 -3.93 -1.06
C ILE A 162 -7.63 -4.28 -1.06
N PHE A 163 -8.05 -5.13 -0.14
CA PHE A 163 -9.43 -5.51 0.07
C PHE A 163 -9.86 -4.97 1.43
N VAL A 164 -10.92 -4.17 1.42
CA VAL A 164 -11.56 -3.62 2.61
C VAL A 164 -12.88 -4.35 2.77
N VAL A 165 -13.00 -5.09 3.86
CA VAL A 165 -14.14 -5.97 4.14
C VAL A 165 -14.73 -5.60 5.48
N GLN A 166 -16.06 -5.53 5.57
CA GLN A 166 -16.74 -5.38 6.85
C GLN A 166 -16.34 -6.52 7.79
N TYR A 167 -15.91 -6.19 9.00
CA TYR A 167 -15.64 -7.16 10.03
C TYR A 167 -16.93 -7.53 10.75
N GLU A 168 -17.24 -8.83 10.79
CA GLU A 168 -18.46 -9.37 11.43
C GLU A 168 -18.13 -10.53 12.40
N ASN A 169 -16.99 -10.42 13.09
CA ASN A 169 -16.41 -11.46 13.95
C ASN A 169 -16.17 -12.79 13.20
N GLN A 170 -15.82 -12.71 11.91
CA GLN A 170 -15.72 -13.87 11.02
C GLN A 170 -14.54 -14.77 11.39
N ILE A 171 -13.44 -14.18 11.84
CA ILE A 171 -12.21 -14.88 12.19
C ILE A 171 -12.38 -15.64 13.49
N GLU A 172 -12.96 -14.98 14.49
CA GLU A 172 -13.30 -15.56 15.79
C GLU A 172 -14.23 -16.75 15.59
N LYS A 173 -15.30 -16.60 14.80
CA LYS A 173 -16.19 -17.73 14.46
C LYS A 173 -15.46 -18.92 13.84
N THR A 174 -14.39 -18.66 13.09
CA THR A 174 -13.55 -19.70 12.48
C THR A 174 -12.62 -20.34 13.51
N LEU A 175 -12.13 -19.56 14.49
CA LEU A 175 -11.16 -19.99 15.49
C LEU A 175 -11.78 -20.54 16.78
N ILE A 176 -13.04 -20.22 17.10
CA ILE A 176 -13.78 -20.68 18.28
C ILE A 176 -13.61 -22.18 18.55
N PRO A 177 -13.74 -23.08 17.55
CA PRO A 177 -13.57 -24.52 17.78
C PRO A 177 -12.19 -24.92 18.32
N PHE A 178 -11.17 -24.09 18.16
CA PHE A 178 -9.81 -24.34 18.63
C PHE A 178 -9.49 -23.60 19.94
N LEU A 179 -10.35 -22.67 20.36
CA LEU A 179 -10.20 -21.88 21.59
C LEU A 179 -11.00 -22.47 22.77
N GLU A 180 -12.05 -23.23 22.48
CA GLU A 180 -12.90 -23.89 23.48
C GLU A 180 -12.40 -25.30 23.89
N GLU A 181 -11.24 -25.73 23.39
CA GLU A 181 -10.60 -27.02 23.75
C GLU A 181 -9.61 -26.92 24.94
N GLU A 182 -9.55 -25.79 25.66
CA GLU A 182 -8.84 -25.63 26.95
C GLU A 182 -9.80 -25.65 28.17
#